data_AF-A0A534L1Z7-F1
#
_entry.id   AF-A0A534L1Z7-F1
#
_cell.length_a   1.000
_cell.length_b   1.000
_cell.length_c   1.000
_cell.angle_alpha   90.00
_cell.angle_beta   90.00
_cell.angle_gamma   90.00
#
_symmetry.space_group_name_H-M   'P 1'
#
loop_
_entity.id
_entity.type
_entity.pdbx_description
1 polymer ?
#
loop_
_entity_poly.entity_id
_entity_poly.type
_entity_poly.pdbx_seq_one_letter_code
_entity_poly.pdbx_strand_id
1 'polypeptide(L)'
;MRTKSSRLWGSTADEATRMEDYARILDFLPQGHPDQSKFHREPLAYALGIDEFKLFELVPKEGVTLSVGQRVYIGKDVDMRKEVLHVKRRVGFEELTTAAQKELPFVIQETVKEKEAKFV
;
A
#
# COMPACT_ATOMS: atom_id res chain seq x y z
N MET A 1 -21.60 -32.77 28.60
CA MET A 1 -21.87 -31.33 28.81
C MET A 1 -20.65 -30.70 29.50
N ARG A 2 -19.77 -30.04 28.73
CA ARG A 2 -18.85 -28.97 29.17
C ARG A 2 -18.15 -28.44 27.93
N THR A 3 -18.66 -27.33 27.44
CA THR A 3 -18.12 -26.51 26.36
C THR A 3 -16.81 -25.89 26.82
N LYS A 4 -15.76 -25.98 26.01
CA LYS A 4 -14.64 -25.04 26.06
C LYS A 4 -14.61 -24.30 24.74
N SER A 5 -15.27 -23.14 24.77
CA SER A 5 -15.09 -22.06 23.82
C SER A 5 -13.60 -21.71 23.75
N SER A 6 -12.96 -22.05 22.63
CA SER A 6 -11.61 -21.59 22.32
C SER A 6 -11.71 -20.13 21.89
N ARG A 7 -11.32 -19.24 22.80
CA ARG A 7 -11.18 -17.81 22.53
C ARG A 7 -10.21 -17.62 21.37
N LEU A 8 -10.73 -17.10 20.26
CA LEU A 8 -9.98 -16.46 19.19
C LEU A 8 -9.56 -15.08 19.69
N TRP A 9 -8.33 -14.96 20.20
CA TRP A 9 -7.63 -13.68 20.24
C TRP A 9 -6.25 -13.91 19.63
N GLY A 10 -6.05 -13.35 18.45
CA GLY A 10 -4.71 -13.25 17.85
C GLY A 10 -3.80 -12.45 18.77
N SER A 11 -2.53 -12.81 18.82
CA SER A 11 -1.54 -12.16 19.67
C SER A 11 -1.31 -10.71 19.23
N THR A 12 -1.08 -9.80 20.17
CA THR A 12 -0.66 -8.41 19.91
C THR A 12 0.60 -8.32 19.03
N ALA A 13 1.42 -9.37 19.01
CA ALA A 13 2.57 -9.48 18.10
C ALA A 13 2.15 -9.75 16.64
N ASP A 14 1.08 -10.50 16.41
CA ASP A 14 0.54 -10.75 15.05
C ASP A 14 -0.10 -9.49 14.47
N GLU A 15 -0.69 -8.65 15.33
CA GLU A 15 -1.28 -7.37 14.93
C GLU A 15 -0.21 -6.35 14.55
N ALA A 16 0.89 -6.26 15.32
CA ALA A 16 2.04 -5.40 15.00
C ALA A 16 2.80 -5.83 13.72
N THR A 17 2.66 -7.09 13.29
CA THR A 17 3.37 -7.66 12.13
C THR A 17 2.43 -7.92 10.95
N ARG A 18 1.16 -7.49 11.02
CA ARG A 18 0.24 -7.64 9.89
C ARG A 18 0.79 -6.87 8.68
N MET A 19 0.89 -7.59 7.58
CA MET A 19 1.22 -6.99 6.29
C MET A 19 -0.06 -6.44 5.68
N GLU A 20 0.05 -5.29 5.04
CA GLU A 20 -1.03 -4.73 4.23
C GLU A 20 -1.25 -5.65 3.02
N ASP A 21 -2.50 -6.07 2.79
CA ASP A 21 -2.84 -6.88 1.60
C ASP A 21 -3.15 -6.00 0.39
N TYR A 22 -3.63 -4.78 0.63
CA TYR A 22 -3.99 -3.83 -0.41
C TYR A 22 -3.46 -2.44 -0.08
N ALA A 23 -3.13 -1.70 -1.13
CA ALA A 23 -2.79 -0.29 -1.05
C ALA A 23 -3.51 0.52 -2.12
N ARG A 24 -3.63 1.83 -1.92
CA ARG A 24 -4.11 2.79 -2.91
C ARG A 24 -2.95 3.64 -3.43
N ILE A 25 -2.86 3.78 -4.74
CA ILE A 25 -1.80 4.57 -5.38
C ILE A 25 -1.95 6.05 -5.06
N LEU A 26 -0.84 6.70 -4.70
CA LEU A 26 -0.71 8.13 -4.43
C LEU A 26 -0.05 8.85 -5.61
N ASP A 27 0.92 8.21 -6.25
CA ASP A 27 1.65 8.74 -7.41
C ASP A 27 2.30 7.60 -8.19
N PHE A 28 2.46 7.75 -9.50
CA PHE A 28 3.06 6.77 -10.39
C PHE A 28 4.08 7.42 -11.33
N LEU A 29 5.33 6.96 -11.23
CA LEU A 29 6.46 7.45 -12.00
C LEU A 29 6.89 6.33 -12.97
N PRO A 30 6.35 6.28 -14.21
CA PRO A 30 6.66 5.21 -15.17
C PRO A 30 8.12 5.20 -15.62
N GLN A 31 8.84 6.31 -15.45
CA GLN A 31 10.25 6.46 -15.80
C GLN A 31 11.16 6.45 -14.56
N GLY A 32 10.63 6.11 -13.39
CA GLY A 32 11.34 6.10 -12.11
C GLY A 32 11.59 7.49 -11.51
N HIS A 33 12.26 7.51 -10.35
CA HIS A 33 12.55 8.76 -9.64
C HIS A 33 13.55 9.61 -10.43
N PRO A 34 13.33 10.94 -10.60
CA PRO A 34 14.26 11.80 -11.33
C PRO A 34 15.67 11.84 -10.69
N ASP A 35 15.77 11.71 -9.38
CA ASP A 35 17.06 11.75 -8.67
C ASP A 35 17.86 10.44 -8.78
N GLN A 36 17.26 9.36 -9.28
CA GLN A 36 17.99 8.12 -9.53
C GLN A 36 18.77 8.22 -10.84
N SER A 37 19.97 7.61 -10.86
CA SER A 37 20.80 7.57 -12.06
C SER A 37 20.05 6.86 -13.20
N LYS A 38 20.28 7.29 -14.45
CA LYS A 38 19.57 6.74 -15.63
C LYS A 38 19.70 5.23 -15.76
N PHE A 39 20.81 4.65 -15.30
CA PHE A 39 21.06 3.20 -15.37
C PHE A 39 20.33 2.39 -14.30
N HIS A 40 19.78 3.04 -13.27
CA HIS A 40 19.05 2.42 -12.16
C HIS A 40 17.59 2.85 -12.08
N ARG A 41 17.09 3.62 -13.07
CA ARG A 41 15.69 4.03 -13.09
C ARG A 41 14.81 2.85 -13.47
N GLU A 42 13.92 2.50 -12.55
CA GLU A 42 12.84 1.55 -12.74
C GLU A 42 11.50 2.26 -12.49
N PRO A 43 10.39 1.82 -13.12
CA PRO A 43 9.07 2.31 -12.77
C PRO A 43 8.82 2.15 -11.26
N LEU A 44 8.24 3.17 -10.63
CA LEU A 44 7.86 3.10 -9.22
C LEU A 44 6.52 3.77 -8.98
N ALA A 45 5.85 3.38 -7.91
CA ALA A 45 4.65 4.06 -7.44
C ALA A 45 4.70 4.25 -5.92
N TYR A 46 4.17 5.37 -5.44
CA TYR A 46 3.92 5.57 -4.02
C TYR A 46 2.49 5.16 -3.69
N ALA A 47 2.27 4.53 -2.54
CA ALA A 47 0.97 4.01 -2.16
C ALA A 47 0.69 4.06 -0.66
N LEU A 48 -0.59 4.10 -0.30
CA LEU A 48 -1.13 4.07 1.05
C LEU A 48 -1.78 2.72 1.33
N GLY A 49 -1.32 1.99 2.34
CA GLY A 49 -1.95 0.78 2.85
C GLY A 49 -3.37 1.04 3.34
N ILE A 50 -4.29 0.10 3.07
CA ILE A 50 -5.72 0.28 3.35
C ILE A 50 -6.09 -0.03 4.80
N ASP A 51 -5.36 -0.90 5.48
CA ASP A 51 -5.72 -1.39 6.81
C ASP A 51 -5.07 -0.62 7.95
N GLU A 52 -3.80 -0.25 7.80
CA GLU A 52 -2.97 0.42 8.81
C GLU A 52 -2.36 1.74 8.29
N PHE A 53 -2.73 2.19 7.09
CA PHE A 53 -2.25 3.45 6.50
C PHE A 53 -0.72 3.54 6.39
N LYS A 54 -0.05 2.39 6.21
CA LYS A 54 1.39 2.34 5.97
C LYS A 54 1.71 2.90 4.58
N LEU A 55 2.76 3.71 4.45
CA LEU A 55 3.21 4.25 3.17
C LEU A 55 4.29 3.36 2.54
N PHE A 56 4.19 3.16 1.23
CA PHE A 56 5.08 2.28 0.49
C PHE A 56 5.63 2.93 -0.77
N GLU A 57 6.86 2.56 -1.12
CA GLU A 57 7.38 2.61 -2.48
C GLU A 57 7.20 1.21 -3.09
N LEU A 58 6.50 1.13 -4.21
CA LEU A 58 6.17 -0.09 -4.93
C LEU A 58 6.94 -0.13 -6.25
N VAL A 59 7.29 -1.34 -6.70
CA VAL A 59 7.76 -1.58 -8.07
C VAL A 59 6.61 -2.20 -8.87
N PRO A 60 6.01 -1.48 -9.84
CA PRO A 60 4.99 -2.01 -10.74
C PRO A 60 5.56 -3.05 -11.70
N LYS A 61 4.71 -3.91 -12.25
CA LYS A 61 5.09 -4.80 -13.36
C LYS A 61 5.33 -3.99 -14.63
N GLU A 62 6.12 -4.54 -15.55
CA GLU A 62 6.37 -3.90 -16.84
C GLU A 62 5.08 -3.70 -17.65
N GLY A 63 4.97 -2.53 -18.30
CA GLY A 63 3.86 -2.21 -19.20
C GLY A 63 2.53 -1.84 -18.52
N VAL A 64 2.44 -1.87 -17.19
CA VAL A 64 1.21 -1.44 -16.49
C VAL A 64 1.15 0.07 -16.36
N THR A 65 -0.07 0.60 -16.33
CA THR A 65 -0.34 1.98 -15.95
C THR A 65 -1.13 1.98 -14.65
N LEU A 66 -0.76 2.88 -13.74
CA LEU A 66 -1.42 3.06 -12.45
C LEU A 66 -2.08 4.44 -12.39
N SER A 67 -3.24 4.52 -11.75
CA SER A 67 -3.96 5.78 -11.51
C SER A 67 -3.99 6.12 -10.03
N VAL A 68 -3.96 7.40 -9.68
CA VAL A 68 -4.14 7.86 -8.29
C VAL A 68 -5.46 7.33 -7.75
N GLY A 69 -5.46 6.90 -6.48
CA GLY A 69 -6.60 6.27 -5.82
C GLY A 69 -6.83 4.80 -6.20
N GLN A 70 -6.20 4.27 -7.26
CA GLN A 70 -6.37 2.87 -7.67
C GLN A 70 -5.97 1.92 -6.54
N ARG A 71 -6.87 0.98 -6.21
CA ARG A 71 -6.60 -0.10 -5.27
C ARG A 71 -5.82 -1.22 -5.95
N VAL A 72 -4.67 -1.57 -5.41
CA VAL A 72 -3.77 -2.62 -5.90
C VAL A 72 -3.52 -3.66 -4.80
N TYR A 73 -3.32 -4.91 -5.19
CA TYR A 73 -2.94 -5.97 -4.25
C TYR A 73 -1.43 -6.01 -4.04
N ILE A 74 -1.00 -5.98 -2.77
CA ILE A 74 0.42 -6.02 -2.35
C ILE A 74 0.71 -7.14 -1.34
N GLY A 75 -0.30 -7.94 -0.98
CA GLY A 75 -0.21 -9.02 -0.01
C GLY A 75 0.68 -10.17 -0.44
N LYS A 76 0.73 -11.22 0.39
CA LYS A 76 1.68 -12.34 0.25
C LYS A 76 1.41 -13.25 -0.95
N ASP A 77 0.19 -13.30 -1.45
CA ASP A 77 -0.19 -14.14 -2.59
C ASP A 77 0.29 -13.50 -3.91
N VAL A 78 1.43 -13.96 -4.41
CA VAL A 78 2.09 -13.35 -5.59
C VAL A 78 1.21 -13.43 -6.84
N ASP A 79 0.37 -14.46 -6.97
CA ASP A 79 -0.50 -14.66 -8.14
C ASP A 79 -1.63 -13.63 -8.19
N MET A 80 -2.03 -13.10 -7.03
CA MET A 80 -3.03 -12.04 -6.92
C MET A 80 -2.48 -10.65 -7.26
N ARG A 81 -1.15 -10.48 -7.30
CA ARG A 81 -0.52 -9.19 -7.64
C ARG A 81 -0.59 -8.98 -9.16
N LYS A 82 -1.62 -8.29 -9.64
CA LYS A 82 -1.79 -8.05 -11.08
C LYS A 82 -0.89 -6.92 -11.58
N GLU A 83 -0.79 -5.84 -10.82
CA GLU A 83 -0.11 -4.60 -11.22
C GLU A 83 1.25 -4.40 -10.54
N VAL A 84 1.44 -4.98 -9.35
CA VAL A 84 2.63 -4.78 -8.53
C VAL A 84 3.57 -5.98 -8.65
N LEU A 85 4.84 -5.73 -8.96
CA LEU A 85 5.87 -6.78 -8.94
C LEU A 85 6.24 -7.09 -7.49
N HIS A 86 6.65 -6.08 -6.73
CA HIS A 86 6.92 -6.20 -5.29
C HIS A 86 6.81 -4.86 -4.56
N VAL A 87 6.70 -4.93 -3.24
CA VAL A 87 6.89 -3.77 -2.35
C VAL A 87 8.38 -3.56 -2.18
N LYS A 88 8.90 -2.39 -2.60
CA LYS A 88 10.33 -2.08 -2.51
C LYS A 88 10.74 -1.80 -1.08
N ARG A 89 10.00 -0.90 -0.42
CA ARG A 89 10.24 -0.50 0.97
C ARG A 89 9.05 0.25 1.54
N ARG A 90 9.02 0.33 2.87
CA ARG A 90 8.20 1.30 3.59
C ARG A 90 8.87 2.68 3.50
N VAL A 91 8.08 3.75 3.44
CA VAL A 91 8.56 5.13 3.40
C VAL A 91 7.84 5.99 4.44
N GLY A 92 8.45 7.10 4.83
CA GLY A 92 7.82 8.19 5.59
C GLY A 92 7.15 9.22 4.68
N PHE A 93 6.38 10.14 5.29
CA PHE A 93 5.71 11.22 4.56
C PHE A 93 6.68 12.13 3.79
N GLU A 94 7.81 12.48 4.41
CA GLU A 94 8.84 13.34 3.81
C GLU A 94 9.56 12.70 2.61
N GLU A 95 9.43 11.38 2.45
CA GLU A 95 10.05 10.62 1.34
C GLU A 95 9.11 10.42 0.15
N LEU A 96 7.86 10.87 0.28
CA LEU A 96 6.89 10.92 -0.81
C LEU A 96 7.26 12.04 -1.78
N THR A 97 6.87 11.89 -3.05
CA THR A 97 6.89 13.01 -3.99
C THR A 97 5.92 14.10 -3.55
N THR A 98 6.16 15.34 -4.00
CA THR A 98 5.23 16.44 -3.77
C THR A 98 3.82 16.14 -4.30
N ALA A 99 3.71 15.36 -5.40
CA ALA A 99 2.42 14.90 -5.91
C ALA A 99 1.76 13.91 -4.94
N ALA A 100 2.47 12.86 -4.52
CA ALA A 100 1.93 11.89 -3.56
C ALA A 100 1.51 12.54 -2.23
N GLN A 101 2.27 13.51 -1.71
CA GLN A 101 1.91 14.25 -0.50
C GLN A 101 0.60 15.04 -0.66
N LYS A 102 0.37 15.63 -1.84
CA LYS A 102 -0.86 16.38 -2.14
C LYS A 102 -2.08 15.48 -2.28
N GLU A 103 -1.91 14.28 -2.83
CA GLU A 103 -2.99 13.30 -3.01
C GLU A 103 -3.35 12.56 -1.72
N LEU A 104 -2.39 12.42 -0.80
CA LEU A 104 -2.55 11.63 0.42
C LEU A 104 -3.82 11.98 1.24
N PRO A 105 -4.17 13.26 1.51
CA PRO A 105 -5.38 13.59 2.27
C PRO A 105 -6.67 13.11 1.59
N PHE A 106 -6.75 13.19 0.26
CA PHE A 106 -7.91 12.77 -0.51
C PHE A 106 -8.05 11.24 -0.48
N VAL A 107 -6.94 10.52 -0.71
CA VAL A 107 -6.93 9.05 -0.68
C VAL A 107 -7.22 8.51 0.72
N ILE A 108 -6.75 9.16 1.80
CA ILE A 108 -7.14 8.83 3.18
C ILE A 108 -8.64 9.02 3.36
N GLN A 109 -9.20 10.16 2.93
CA GLN A 109 -10.62 10.43 3.07
C GLN A 109 -11.48 9.36 2.36
N GLU A 110 -11.12 8.99 1.14
CA GLU A 110 -11.79 7.90 0.41
C GLU A 110 -11.68 6.58 1.17
N THR A 111 -10.49 6.23 1.63
CA THR A 111 -10.24 4.97 2.35
C THR A 111 -11.04 4.89 3.65
N VAL A 112 -11.16 6.00 4.39
CA VAL A 112 -11.95 6.07 5.62
C VAL A 112 -13.44 5.96 5.32
N LYS A 113 -13.95 6.66 4.29
CA LYS A 113 -15.37 6.59 3.87
C LYS A 113 -15.78 5.18 3.49
N GLU A 114 -14.94 4.45 2.76
CA GLU A 114 -15.22 3.06 2.39
C GLU A 114 -15.21 2.09 3.58
N LYS A 115 -14.62 2.50 4.70
CA LYS A 115 -14.46 1.71 5.92
C LYS A 115 -15.14 2.38 7.11
N GLU A 116 -16.24 3.10 6.87
CA GLU A 116 -16.94 3.89 7.87
C GLU A 116 -17.24 3.08 9.15
N ALA A 117 -17.75 1.85 9.01
CA ALA A 117 -18.05 0.96 10.13
C ALA A 117 -16.84 0.55 11.00
N LYS A 118 -15.60 0.75 10.52
CA LYS A 118 -14.38 0.52 11.31
C LYS A 118 -14.01 1.75 12.14
N PHE A 119 -14.38 2.95 11.68
CA PHE A 119 -13.89 4.22 12.23
C PHE A 119 -14.96 5.02 13.00
N VAL A 120 -16.25 4.70 12.81
CA VAL A 120 -17.42 5.32 13.44
C VAL A 120 -18.29 4.24 14.08
#